data_AF-A0A1Z9XHZ9-F1
#
_entry.id   AF-A0A1Z9XHZ9-F1
#
_cell.length_a   1.000
_cell.length_b   1.000
_cell.length_c   1.000
_cell.angle_alpha   90.00
_cell.angle_beta   90.00
_cell.angle_gamma   90.00
#
_symmetry.space_group_name_H-M   'P 1'
#
loop_
_entity.id
_entity.type
_entity.pdbx_description
1 polymer ?
#
loop_
_entity_poly.entity_id
_entity_poly.type
_entity_poly.pdbx_seq_one_letter_code
_entity_poly.pdbx_strand_id
1 'polypeptide(L)'
;MELLVIGWLVFAFVVAIVAGSKNRSKLGWFFIALLMSPLFSLILLLVLPDNYDDSITTTKPSSTPASTSTQPLANKTRPSVKPETKSCPFCAEEIKAAAKVCRFCQREQPTIAPKQYALEAPVANSDYPKIPDTLRRTAEGKLLEGIFSKSWGKVNSAIQLNADLSIIVDGYDIFQLAEIYSEPSIVSLLRKNIPVESNNKEHELKGESEQGIPSIPETLMGTPNGRMLEGIFSKSWGKVNSAIQLGADVTISLSGLSVEQLAQKYSDPSIVKLIQKNIH
;
A
#
# COMPACT_ATOMS: atom_id res chain seq x y z
N MET A 1 -22.64 5.27 -48.02
CA MET A 1 -21.42 5.75 -47.33
C MET A 1 -21.74 6.43 -46.01
N GLU A 2 -22.69 7.36 -45.97
CA GLU A 2 -23.06 8.08 -44.73
C GLU A 2 -23.50 7.16 -43.57
N LEU A 3 -24.36 6.17 -43.84
CA LEU A 3 -24.80 5.19 -42.82
C LEU A 3 -23.64 4.35 -42.26
N LEU A 4 -22.62 4.06 -43.07
CA LEU A 4 -21.44 3.32 -42.61
C LEU A 4 -20.58 4.17 -41.67
N VAL A 5 -20.43 5.46 -41.96
CA VAL A 5 -19.69 6.40 -41.12
C VAL A 5 -20.41 6.60 -39.77
N ILE A 6 -21.73 6.76 -39.79
CA ILE A 6 -22.53 6.90 -38.56
C ILE A 6 -22.45 5.63 -37.71
N GLY A 7 -22.64 4.46 -38.34
CA GLY A 7 -22.51 3.18 -37.63
C GLY A 7 -21.12 2.99 -37.02
N TRP A 8 -20.06 3.33 -37.75
CA TRP A 8 -18.68 3.27 -37.26
C TRP A 8 -18.45 4.14 -36.01
N LEU A 9 -18.93 5.38 -36.02
CA LEU A 9 -18.79 6.30 -34.87
C LEU A 9 -19.56 5.82 -33.64
N VAL A 10 -20.78 5.28 -33.83
CA VAL A 10 -21.57 4.72 -32.73
C VAL A 10 -20.84 3.55 -32.08
N PHE A 11 -20.29 2.63 -32.89
CA PHE A 11 -19.50 1.50 -32.39
C PHE A 11 -18.22 1.93 -31.65
N ALA A 12 -17.50 2.95 -32.15
CA ALA A 12 -16.33 3.49 -31.46
C ALA A 12 -16.69 4.08 -30.08
N PHE A 13 -17.86 4.70 -29.96
CA PHE A 13 -18.36 5.24 -28.68
C PHE A 13 -18.72 4.13 -27.68
N VAL A 14 -19.31 3.02 -28.15
CA VAL A 14 -19.57 1.84 -27.31
C VAL A 14 -18.26 1.30 -26.72
N VAL A 15 -17.20 1.15 -27.53
CA VAL A 15 -15.88 0.70 -27.03
C VAL A 15 -15.34 1.63 -25.94
N ALA A 16 -15.50 2.95 -26.10
CA ALA A 16 -15.07 3.93 -25.11
C ALA A 16 -15.84 3.84 -23.78
N ILE A 17 -17.14 3.53 -23.82
CA ILE A 17 -17.96 3.31 -22.61
C ILE A 17 -17.50 2.04 -21.88
N VAL A 18 -17.30 0.93 -22.60
CA VAL A 18 -16.84 -0.35 -22.03
C VAL A 18 -15.43 -0.21 -21.44
N ALA A 19 -14.55 0.59 -22.06
CA ALA A 19 -13.25 0.93 -21.49
C ALA A 19 -13.37 1.68 -20.15
N GLY A 20 -14.36 2.57 -20.05
CA GLY A 20 -14.64 3.34 -18.85
C GLY A 20 -15.08 2.48 -17.66
N SER A 21 -15.85 1.42 -17.89
CA SER A 21 -16.24 0.48 -16.83
C SER A 21 -15.08 -0.37 -16.33
N LYS A 22 -14.00 -0.49 -17.12
CA LYS A 22 -12.75 -1.20 -16.77
C LYS A 22 -11.65 -0.29 -16.22
N ASN A 23 -11.99 0.93 -15.77
CA ASN A 23 -11.02 1.93 -15.29
C ASN A 23 -9.89 2.26 -16.30
N ARG A 24 -10.15 2.14 -17.61
CA ARG A 24 -9.21 2.56 -18.66
C ARG A 24 -9.59 3.93 -19.22
N SER A 25 -8.67 4.59 -19.92
CA SER A 25 -8.91 5.93 -20.50
C SER A 25 -9.93 5.87 -21.65
N LYS A 26 -11.15 6.36 -21.40
CA LYS A 26 -12.25 6.39 -22.39
C LYS A 26 -11.82 7.01 -23.73
N LEU A 27 -11.09 8.12 -23.66
CA LEU A 27 -10.62 8.86 -24.83
C LEU A 27 -9.55 8.09 -25.62
N GLY A 28 -8.62 7.42 -24.94
CA GLY A 28 -7.59 6.61 -25.60
C GLY A 28 -8.19 5.46 -26.39
N TRP A 29 -9.14 4.74 -25.78
CA TRP A 29 -9.83 3.63 -26.43
C TRP A 29 -10.78 4.06 -27.56
N PHE A 30 -11.35 5.27 -27.47
CA PHE A 30 -12.11 5.85 -28.58
C PHE A 30 -11.22 6.07 -29.82
N PHE A 31 -10.03 6.66 -29.67
CA PHE A 31 -9.11 6.90 -30.80
C PHE A 31 -8.54 5.60 -31.38
N ILE A 32 -8.26 4.60 -30.54
CA ILE A 32 -7.82 3.27 -31.00
C ILE A 32 -8.94 2.61 -31.82
N ALA A 33 -10.20 2.67 -31.34
CA ALA A 33 -11.37 2.16 -32.07
C ALA A 33 -11.61 2.90 -33.40
N LEU A 34 -11.41 4.22 -33.42
CA LEU A 34 -11.55 5.04 -34.62
C LEU A 34 -10.49 4.68 -35.69
N LEU A 35 -9.25 4.38 -35.27
CA LEU A 35 -8.12 4.15 -36.16
C LEU A 35 -7.99 2.70 -36.65
N MET A 36 -8.15 1.71 -35.76
CA MET A 36 -7.91 0.29 -36.10
C MET A 36 -9.17 -0.41 -36.62
N SER A 37 -10.25 -0.29 -35.87
CA SER A 37 -11.58 -0.87 -36.12
C SER A 37 -12.24 -1.00 -34.74
N PRO A 38 -13.52 -0.63 -34.59
CA PRO A 38 -14.22 -0.82 -33.33
C PRO A 38 -14.27 -2.29 -32.89
N LEU A 39 -14.35 -3.22 -33.83
CA LEU A 39 -14.44 -4.66 -33.52
C LEU A 39 -13.13 -5.20 -32.93
N PHE A 40 -11.98 -4.84 -33.53
CA PHE A 40 -10.67 -5.27 -33.05
C PHE A 40 -10.34 -4.68 -31.66
N SER A 41 -10.69 -3.41 -31.46
CA SER A 41 -10.46 -2.70 -30.19
C SER A 41 -11.27 -3.31 -29.05
N LEU A 42 -12.50 -3.75 -29.33
CA LEU A 42 -13.34 -4.45 -28.36
C LEU A 42 -12.73 -5.79 -27.94
N ILE A 43 -12.18 -6.55 -28.90
CA ILE A 43 -11.52 -7.84 -28.62
C ILE A 43 -10.27 -7.61 -27.75
N LEU A 44 -9.43 -6.63 -28.10
CA LEU A 44 -8.25 -6.28 -27.31
C LEU A 44 -8.64 -5.96 -25.86
N LEU A 45 -9.68 -5.15 -25.68
CA LEU A 45 -10.20 -4.73 -24.38
C LEU A 45 -10.75 -5.90 -23.53
N LEU A 46 -11.29 -6.95 -24.16
CA LEU A 46 -11.75 -8.15 -23.48
C LEU A 46 -10.60 -9.08 -23.07
N VAL A 47 -9.53 -9.14 -23.86
CA VAL A 47 -8.35 -9.97 -23.57
C VAL A 47 -7.44 -9.34 -22.52
N LEU A 48 -7.38 -8.00 -22.46
CA LEU A 48 -6.57 -7.33 -21.44
C LEU A 48 -7.17 -7.55 -20.03
N PRO A 49 -6.36 -8.00 -19.05
CA PRO A 49 -6.80 -8.13 -17.67
C PRO A 49 -7.17 -6.75 -17.09
N ASP A 50 -8.08 -6.75 -16.14
CA ASP A 50 -8.48 -5.54 -15.45
C ASP A 50 -7.38 -5.15 -14.45
N ASN A 51 -6.63 -4.09 -14.76
CA ASN A 51 -5.64 -3.53 -13.85
C ASN A 51 -6.38 -2.65 -12.83
N TYR A 52 -6.89 -3.28 -11.77
CA TYR A 52 -7.47 -2.56 -10.64
C TYR A 52 -6.34 -1.99 -9.77
N ASP A 53 -5.79 -0.85 -10.18
CA ASP A 53 -4.93 -0.04 -9.31
C ASP A 53 -5.82 0.97 -8.58
N ASP A 54 -6.16 0.67 -7.33
CA ASP A 54 -6.99 1.47 -6.42
C ASP A 54 -6.26 2.72 -5.88
N SER A 55 -5.46 3.38 -6.70
CA SER A 55 -4.80 4.61 -6.29
C SER A 55 -4.60 5.53 -7.46
N ILE A 56 -4.82 6.82 -7.22
CA ILE A 56 -4.67 7.94 -8.16
C ILE A 56 -5.98 8.27 -8.90
N THR A 57 -6.99 8.68 -8.13
CA THR A 57 -7.83 9.81 -8.58
C THR A 57 -6.97 11.07 -8.54
N THR A 58 -6.11 11.24 -9.54
CA THR A 58 -5.53 12.54 -9.89
C THR A 58 -6.25 13.02 -11.14
N THR A 59 -7.40 13.63 -10.93
CA THR A 59 -7.84 14.74 -11.76
C THR A 59 -6.74 15.79 -11.77
N LYS A 60 -5.87 15.76 -12.80
CA LYS A 60 -5.12 16.94 -13.22
C LYS A 60 -5.77 17.50 -14.49
N PRO A 61 -6.20 18.78 -14.51
CA PRO A 61 -6.70 19.42 -15.70
C PRO A 61 -5.55 19.55 -16.72
N SER A 62 -5.80 19.02 -17.92
CA SER A 62 -4.94 19.17 -19.09
C SER A 62 -4.93 20.63 -19.52
N SER A 63 -3.76 21.25 -19.42
CA SER A 63 -3.40 22.47 -20.13
C SER A 63 -3.28 22.19 -21.64
N THR A 64 -4.07 22.90 -22.45
CA THR A 64 -3.71 23.23 -23.83
C THR A 64 -3.59 24.76 -23.91
N PRO A 65 -2.55 25.31 -24.58
CA PRO A 65 -2.28 26.73 -24.62
C PRO A 65 -3.14 27.47 -25.66
N ALA A 66 -3.18 28.79 -25.52
CA ALA A 66 -3.70 29.80 -26.44
C ALA A 66 -5.23 29.98 -26.49
N SER A 67 -5.74 30.93 -25.69
CA SER A 67 -6.32 32.19 -26.22
C SER A 67 -6.79 33.10 -25.06
N THR A 68 -6.08 34.21 -24.93
CA THR A 68 -6.54 35.56 -24.55
C THR A 68 -7.95 35.70 -23.95
N SER A 69 -8.02 36.07 -22.67
CA SER A 69 -8.89 37.17 -22.20
C SER A 69 -8.58 37.52 -20.74
N THR A 70 -8.15 38.75 -20.56
CA THR A 70 -7.95 39.51 -19.32
C THR A 70 -9.14 39.42 -18.36
N GLN A 71 -8.92 39.05 -17.09
CA GLN A 71 -9.66 39.64 -15.95
C GLN A 71 -8.84 39.64 -14.63
N PRO A 72 -9.05 40.66 -13.76
CA PRO A 72 -8.22 40.92 -12.58
C PRO A 72 -8.82 40.40 -11.25
N LEU A 73 -7.91 40.15 -10.30
CA LEU A 73 -8.05 40.12 -8.83
C LEU A 73 -9.44 39.96 -8.19
N ALA A 74 -9.65 38.82 -7.50
CA ALA A 74 -10.23 38.75 -6.14
C ALA A 74 -10.07 37.33 -5.56
N ASN A 75 -8.92 37.06 -4.94
CA ASN A 75 -8.64 35.81 -4.25
C ASN A 75 -9.43 35.74 -2.92
N LYS A 76 -10.55 35.02 -2.93
CA LYS A 76 -11.41 34.77 -1.77
C LYS A 76 -10.98 33.45 -1.13
N THR A 77 -10.24 33.54 -0.03
CA THR A 77 -9.81 32.43 0.82
C THR A 77 -11.01 31.55 1.20
N ARG A 78 -11.08 30.31 0.69
CA ARG A 78 -12.05 29.32 1.15
C ARG A 78 -11.55 28.75 2.48
N PRO A 79 -12.33 28.81 3.58
CA PRO A 79 -11.99 28.09 4.80
C PRO A 79 -11.99 26.58 4.53
N SER A 80 -10.87 25.94 4.88
CA SER A 80 -10.70 24.49 4.89
C SER A 80 -11.72 23.87 5.84
N VAL A 81 -12.68 23.15 5.28
CA VAL A 81 -13.75 22.48 6.04
C VAL A 81 -13.12 21.29 6.76
N LYS A 82 -12.99 21.38 8.08
CA LYS A 82 -12.59 20.25 8.92
C LYS A 82 -13.62 19.11 8.75
N PRO A 83 -13.20 17.84 8.72
CA PRO A 83 -14.13 16.72 8.65
C PRO A 83 -15.07 16.76 9.87
N GLU A 84 -16.38 16.86 9.62
CA GLU A 84 -17.38 17.03 10.66
C GLU A 84 -17.67 15.72 11.43
N THR A 85 -17.36 14.57 10.83
CA THR A 85 -17.65 13.23 11.36
C THR A 85 -16.43 12.30 11.32
N LYS A 86 -16.42 11.30 12.21
CA LYS A 86 -15.46 10.19 12.29
C LYS A 86 -16.19 8.91 12.70
N SER A 87 -15.67 7.74 12.34
CA SER A 87 -16.23 6.45 12.78
C SER A 87 -15.72 6.08 14.18
N CYS A 88 -16.61 5.57 15.03
CA CYS A 88 -16.26 5.08 16.36
C CYS A 88 -15.41 3.79 16.26
N PRO A 89 -14.22 3.70 16.89
CA PRO A 89 -13.34 2.52 16.80
C PRO A 89 -13.91 1.30 17.53
N PHE A 90 -14.97 1.46 18.33
CA PHE A 90 -15.54 0.37 19.12
C PHE A 90 -16.86 -0.19 18.59
N CYS A 91 -17.57 0.54 17.73
CA CYS A 91 -18.87 0.11 17.20
C CYS A 91 -19.09 0.51 15.73
N ALA A 92 -18.09 1.07 15.06
CA ALA A 92 -18.09 1.50 13.65
C ALA A 92 -19.09 2.61 13.25
N GLU A 93 -20.03 2.98 14.11
CA GLU A 93 -21.03 4.01 13.81
C GLU A 93 -20.44 5.43 13.69
N GLU A 94 -21.05 6.27 12.86
CA GLU A 94 -20.61 7.65 12.61
C GLU A 94 -20.96 8.61 13.76
N ILE A 95 -19.93 9.26 14.30
CA ILE A 95 -20.03 10.24 15.38
C ILE A 95 -19.38 11.57 14.97
N LYS A 96 -19.75 12.67 15.61
CA LYS A 96 -19.10 13.96 15.38
C LYS A 96 -17.61 13.86 15.72
N ALA A 97 -16.73 14.50 14.94
CA ALA A 97 -15.29 14.47 15.18
C ALA A 97 -14.91 14.95 16.60
N ALA A 98 -15.68 15.89 17.16
CA ALA A 98 -15.52 16.44 18.51
C ALA A 98 -16.15 15.59 19.65
N ALA A 99 -16.79 14.46 19.37
CA ALA A 99 -17.41 13.63 20.39
C ALA A 99 -16.36 12.97 21.30
N LYS A 100 -16.45 13.22 22.61
CA LYS A 100 -15.66 12.54 23.66
C LYS A 100 -16.22 11.16 23.99
N VAL A 101 -17.53 10.98 23.87
CA VAL A 101 -18.23 9.72 24.14
C VAL A 101 -19.09 9.36 22.93
N CYS A 102 -19.06 8.11 22.49
CA CYS A 102 -19.91 7.65 21.39
C CYS A 102 -21.37 7.58 21.85
N ARG A 103 -22.29 8.21 21.12
CA ARG A 103 -23.74 8.16 21.43
C ARG A 103 -24.36 6.76 21.33
N PHE A 104 -23.72 5.85 20.59
CA PHE A 104 -24.25 4.51 20.31
C PHE A 104 -23.76 3.46 21.30
N CYS A 105 -22.45 3.37 21.52
CA CYS A 105 -21.88 2.37 22.43
C CYS A 105 -21.47 2.91 23.81
N GLN A 106 -21.62 4.22 24.04
CA GLN A 106 -21.32 4.91 25.30
C GLN A 106 -19.87 4.79 25.80
N ARG A 107 -18.95 4.25 24.99
CA ARG A 107 -17.52 4.23 25.30
C ARG A 107 -16.88 5.59 25.02
N GLU A 108 -15.97 5.97 25.89
CA GLU A 108 -15.09 7.12 25.69
C GLU A 108 -14.21 6.91 24.48
N GLN A 109 -14.19 7.89 23.60
CA GLN A 109 -13.26 7.95 22.49
C GLN A 109 -11.88 8.25 23.04
N PRO A 110 -10.80 7.64 22.50
CA PRO A 110 -9.46 8.08 22.84
C PRO A 110 -9.41 9.58 22.58
N THR A 111 -9.25 10.35 23.65
CA THR A 111 -9.02 11.78 23.54
C THR A 111 -7.64 11.87 22.94
N ILE A 112 -7.59 11.92 21.61
CA ILE A 112 -6.44 12.50 20.93
C ILE A 112 -6.50 13.93 21.43
N ALA A 113 -5.83 14.19 22.57
CA ALA A 113 -5.50 15.55 22.97
C ALA A 113 -5.02 16.16 21.66
N PRO A 114 -5.65 17.25 21.17
CA PRO A 114 -5.14 17.91 19.98
C PRO A 114 -3.71 18.20 20.36
N LYS A 115 -2.80 17.35 19.86
CA LYS A 115 -1.40 17.44 20.19
C LYS A 115 -1.16 18.85 19.73
N GLN A 116 -0.84 19.73 20.67
CA GLN A 116 -0.34 21.04 20.34
C GLN A 116 1.06 20.79 19.74
N TYR A 117 1.11 20.07 18.61
CA TYR A 117 1.74 20.61 17.44
C TYR A 117 1.12 21.99 17.30
N ALA A 118 1.73 22.96 17.98
CA ALA A 118 1.72 24.29 17.45
C ALA A 118 1.97 24.08 15.95
N LEU A 119 0.97 24.43 15.15
CA LEU A 119 1.14 24.75 13.76
C LEU A 119 2.04 25.99 13.73
N GLU A 120 3.27 25.87 14.19
CA GLU A 120 4.36 26.39 13.41
C GLU A 120 4.25 25.58 12.13
N ALA A 121 3.59 26.19 11.13
CA ALA A 121 3.64 25.68 9.78
C ALA A 121 5.08 25.22 9.52
N PRO A 122 5.32 24.02 8.96
CA PRO A 122 6.67 23.56 8.67
C PRO A 122 7.37 24.74 8.01
N VAL A 123 8.37 25.26 8.71
CA VAL A 123 9.00 26.53 8.40
C VAL A 123 9.25 26.48 6.91
N ALA A 124 8.64 27.38 6.14
CA ALA A 124 8.78 27.38 4.68
C ALA A 124 10.21 27.75 4.23
N ASN A 125 11.17 27.70 5.17
CA ASN A 125 12.59 27.87 4.96
C ASN A 125 13.21 26.50 4.75
N SER A 126 14.19 26.49 3.87
CA SER A 126 14.98 25.37 3.35
C SER A 126 15.76 24.54 4.38
N ASP A 127 15.38 24.56 5.66
CA ASP A 127 16.08 23.89 6.75
C ASP A 127 15.67 22.41 6.87
N TYR A 128 15.63 21.72 5.73
CA TYR A 128 15.68 20.27 5.76
C TYR A 128 17.06 19.85 6.28
N PRO A 129 17.14 18.76 7.07
CA PRO A 129 18.41 18.11 7.36
C PRO A 129 19.16 17.91 6.06
N LYS A 130 20.37 18.48 5.96
CA LYS A 130 21.20 18.28 4.77
C LYS A 130 21.64 16.83 4.76
N ILE A 131 21.20 16.09 3.74
CA ILE A 131 21.63 14.71 3.54
C ILE A 131 23.17 14.72 3.42
N PRO A 132 23.91 13.98 4.26
CA PRO A 132 25.36 13.86 4.15
C PRO A 132 25.79 13.50 2.73
N ASP A 133 26.83 14.14 2.21
CA ASP A 133 27.29 13.90 0.84
C ASP A 133 27.69 12.43 0.60
N THR A 134 28.13 11.75 1.65
CA THR A 134 28.44 10.30 1.63
C THR A 134 27.21 9.44 1.32
N LEU A 135 26.02 9.87 1.73
CA LEU A 135 24.77 9.13 1.53
C LEU A 135 24.09 9.46 0.20
N ARG A 136 24.39 10.61 -0.40
CA ARG A 136 23.63 11.13 -1.55
C ARG A 136 23.58 10.20 -2.78
N ARG A 137 24.55 9.30 -2.95
CA ARG A 137 24.61 8.31 -4.05
C ARG A 137 24.19 6.89 -3.65
N THR A 138 23.80 6.71 -2.40
CA THR A 138 23.41 5.41 -1.82
C THR A 138 21.89 5.21 -1.87
N ALA A 139 21.42 4.01 -1.54
CA ALA A 139 19.98 3.76 -1.46
C ALA A 139 19.35 4.53 -0.30
N GLU A 140 20.08 4.69 0.81
CA GLU A 140 19.70 5.45 2.00
C GLU A 140 19.53 6.94 1.68
N GLY A 141 20.40 7.51 0.86
CA GLY A 141 20.25 8.89 0.39
C GLY A 141 18.98 9.09 -0.43
N LYS A 142 18.64 8.14 -1.32
CA LYS A 142 17.39 8.17 -2.08
C LYS A 142 16.17 8.02 -1.18
N LEU A 143 16.29 7.23 -0.11
CA LEU A 143 15.24 7.06 0.88
C LEU A 143 14.95 8.37 1.60
N LEU A 144 15.99 9.03 2.13
CA LEU A 144 15.89 10.34 2.78
C LEU A 144 15.38 11.42 1.82
N GLU A 145 15.85 11.43 0.58
CA GLU A 145 15.35 12.34 -0.45
C GLU A 145 13.86 12.11 -0.72
N GLY A 146 13.42 10.84 -0.77
CA GLY A 146 12.01 10.49 -0.89
C GLY A 146 11.17 10.96 0.29
N ILE A 147 11.67 10.80 1.51
CA ILE A 147 11.03 11.23 2.76
C ILE A 147 10.86 12.76 2.76
N PHE A 148 11.94 13.50 2.53
CA PHE A 148 11.90 14.97 2.56
C PHE A 148 11.12 15.58 1.39
N SER A 149 11.17 14.95 0.21
CA SER A 149 10.37 15.39 -0.95
C SER A 149 8.94 14.86 -0.96
N LYS A 150 8.52 14.12 0.08
CA LYS A 150 7.19 13.47 0.19
C LYS A 150 6.86 12.62 -1.05
N SER A 151 7.87 12.00 -1.65
CA SER A 151 7.74 11.22 -2.88
C SER A 151 7.71 9.72 -2.56
N TRP A 152 6.51 9.15 -2.52
CA TRP A 152 6.31 7.72 -2.29
C TRP A 152 7.13 6.83 -3.24
N GLY A 153 7.21 7.20 -4.53
CA GLY A 153 7.96 6.44 -5.53
C GLY A 153 9.46 6.38 -5.25
N LYS A 154 10.06 7.47 -4.74
CA LYS A 154 11.49 7.49 -4.35
C LYS A 154 11.74 6.62 -3.12
N VAL A 155 10.87 6.72 -2.12
CA VAL A 155 10.93 5.87 -0.92
C VAL A 155 10.84 4.40 -1.30
N ASN A 156 9.83 4.02 -2.09
CA ASN A 156 9.64 2.63 -2.52
C ASN A 156 10.81 2.11 -3.36
N SER A 157 11.32 2.92 -4.29
CA SER A 157 12.51 2.56 -5.08
C SER A 157 13.75 2.36 -4.20
N ALA A 158 13.93 3.18 -3.16
CA ALA A 158 15.05 3.03 -2.24
C ALA A 158 14.92 1.74 -1.40
N ILE A 159 13.72 1.42 -0.90
CA ILE A 159 13.45 0.16 -0.20
C ILE A 159 13.74 -1.04 -1.10
N GLN A 160 13.32 -1.00 -2.36
CA GLN A 160 13.61 -2.06 -3.34
C GLN A 160 15.10 -2.23 -3.64
N LEU A 161 15.90 -1.19 -3.41
CA LEU A 161 17.36 -1.22 -3.48
C LEU A 161 18.01 -1.67 -2.16
N ASN A 162 17.22 -2.25 -1.24
CA ASN A 162 17.65 -2.68 0.09
C ASN A 162 18.31 -1.55 0.92
N ALA A 163 17.76 -0.33 0.86
CA ALA A 163 18.18 0.74 1.75
C ALA A 163 18.06 0.31 3.23
N ASP A 164 19.09 0.58 4.01
CA ASP A 164 19.07 0.31 5.45
C ASP A 164 18.07 1.24 6.17
N LEU A 165 17.04 0.65 6.76
CA LEU A 165 16.01 1.37 7.53
C LEU A 165 16.46 1.72 8.96
N SER A 166 17.61 1.23 9.39
CA SER A 166 18.16 1.45 10.74
C SER A 166 19.11 2.66 10.83
N ILE A 167 19.33 3.37 9.72
CA ILE A 167 20.19 4.56 9.71
C ILE A 167 19.59 5.69 10.57
N ILE A 168 20.48 6.34 11.33
CA ILE A 168 20.17 7.50 12.17
C ILE A 168 20.77 8.74 11.51
N VAL A 169 19.96 9.76 11.29
CA VAL A 169 20.39 11.04 10.70
C VAL A 169 20.05 12.15 11.68
N ASP A 170 21.07 12.91 12.09
CA ASP A 170 20.95 13.99 13.08
C ASP A 170 20.26 13.56 14.39
N GLY A 171 20.46 12.30 14.79
CA GLY A 171 19.87 11.73 16.01
C GLY A 171 18.44 11.22 15.86
N TYR A 172 17.84 11.32 14.67
CA TYR A 172 16.51 10.79 14.38
C TYR A 172 16.61 9.49 13.56
N ASP A 173 15.78 8.51 13.92
CA ASP A 173 15.58 7.33 13.08
C ASP A 173 14.73 7.67 11.83
N ILE A 174 14.76 6.81 10.82
CA ILE A 174 13.99 7.00 9.59
C ILE A 174 12.48 7.15 9.85
N PHE A 175 11.94 6.47 10.86
CA PHE A 175 10.50 6.51 11.17
C PHE A 175 10.10 7.85 11.76
N GLN A 176 10.91 8.38 12.68
CA GLN A 176 10.74 9.70 13.25
C GLN A 176 10.85 10.76 12.15
N LEU A 177 11.85 10.65 11.26
CA LEU A 177 11.96 11.55 10.11
C LEU A 177 10.72 11.48 9.20
N ALA A 178 10.20 10.28 8.93
CA ALA A 178 8.99 10.12 8.13
C ALA A 178 7.72 10.66 8.85
N GLU A 179 7.61 10.48 10.17
CA GLU A 179 6.50 11.01 10.96
C GLU A 179 6.52 12.53 11.06
N ILE A 180 7.71 13.14 11.07
CA ILE A 180 7.89 14.60 11.12
C ILE A 180 7.70 15.23 9.73
N TYR A 181 8.31 14.66 8.69
CA TYR A 181 8.46 15.32 7.39
C TYR A 181 7.62 14.73 6.25
N SER A 182 7.07 13.52 6.38
CA SER A 182 6.36 12.83 5.31
C SER A 182 4.86 12.65 5.56
N GLU A 183 4.16 12.11 4.57
CA GLU A 183 2.75 11.73 4.70
C GLU A 183 2.60 10.39 5.45
N PRO A 184 1.45 10.14 6.12
CA PRO A 184 1.18 8.87 6.82
C PRO A 184 1.31 7.61 5.93
N SER A 185 1.14 7.77 4.62
CA SER A 185 1.31 6.72 3.61
C SER A 185 2.76 6.25 3.46
N ILE A 186 3.74 7.15 3.64
CA ILE A 186 5.16 6.81 3.63
C ILE A 186 5.52 6.06 4.92
N VAL A 187 4.99 6.49 6.06
CA VAL A 187 5.19 5.81 7.35
C VAL A 187 4.65 4.38 7.32
N SER A 188 3.45 4.17 6.76
CA SER A 188 2.87 2.83 6.63
C SER A 188 3.67 1.93 5.68
N LEU A 189 4.18 2.49 4.58
CA LEU A 189 5.08 1.78 3.67
C LEU A 189 6.37 1.33 4.37
N LEU A 190 7.02 2.24 5.11
CA LEU A 190 8.23 1.92 5.86
C LEU A 190 7.96 0.81 6.87
N ARG A 191 6.86 0.91 7.64
CA ARG A 191 6.49 -0.10 8.65
C ARG A 191 6.24 -1.48 8.03
N LYS A 192 5.66 -1.53 6.84
CA LYS A 192 5.42 -2.79 6.11
C LYS A 192 6.71 -3.49 5.67
N ASN A 193 7.80 -2.74 5.51
CA ASN A 193 9.09 -3.24 5.02
C ASN A 193 10.16 -3.35 6.12
N ILE A 194 9.79 -3.19 7.40
CA ILE A 194 10.72 -3.46 8.50
C ILE A 194 11.08 -4.95 8.49
N PRO A 195 12.37 -5.32 8.41
CA PRO A 195 12.78 -6.70 8.62
C PRO A 195 12.38 -7.12 10.04
N VAL A 196 11.56 -8.17 10.10
CA VAL A 196 10.95 -8.71 11.34
C VAL A 196 12.02 -9.05 12.41
N GLU A 197 13.27 -9.24 12.01
CA GLU A 197 14.40 -9.50 12.92
C GLU A 197 14.62 -8.40 13.98
N SER A 198 14.23 -7.14 13.70
CA SER A 198 14.36 -6.05 14.68
C SER A 198 13.31 -6.08 15.80
N ASN A 199 12.19 -6.79 15.62
CA ASN A 199 11.14 -6.92 16.64
C ASN A 199 11.39 -8.03 17.66
N ASN A 200 12.41 -8.87 17.48
CA ASN A 200 12.73 -9.92 18.44
C ASN A 200 13.27 -9.38 19.78
N LYS A 201 13.65 -8.10 19.88
CA LYS A 201 14.12 -7.50 21.14
C LYS A 201 13.00 -6.98 22.06
N GLU A 202 11.80 -6.73 21.55
CA GLU A 202 10.67 -6.30 22.40
C GLU A 202 9.82 -7.47 22.92
N HIS A 203 9.97 -8.66 22.33
CA HIS A 203 9.23 -9.85 22.78
C HIS A 203 9.93 -10.63 23.91
N GLU A 204 11.07 -10.15 24.40
CA GLU A 204 11.80 -10.76 25.53
C GLU A 204 11.27 -10.32 26.91
N LEU A 205 10.26 -9.42 26.96
CA LEU A 205 9.70 -8.86 28.21
C LEU A 205 8.25 -9.24 28.52
N LYS A 206 7.62 -10.10 27.72
CA LYS A 206 6.34 -10.72 28.09
C LYS A 206 6.50 -12.23 28.14
N GLY A 207 6.75 -12.72 29.35
CA GLY A 207 6.68 -14.13 29.72
C GLY A 207 5.27 -14.69 29.64
N GLU A 208 4.68 -14.70 28.46
CA GLU A 208 3.64 -15.66 28.12
C GLU A 208 4.36 -16.90 27.59
N SER A 209 4.32 -17.95 28.40
CA SER A 209 4.90 -19.27 28.13
C SER A 209 4.69 -19.69 26.68
N GLU A 210 5.79 -19.74 25.91
CA GLU A 210 5.87 -20.40 24.63
C GLU A 210 5.26 -21.81 24.76
N GLN A 211 4.05 -21.99 24.26
CA GLN A 211 3.52 -23.32 24.04
C GLN A 211 4.29 -23.95 22.88
N GLY A 212 5.44 -24.55 23.24
CA GLY A 212 6.35 -25.36 22.42
C GLY A 212 6.12 -25.26 20.93
N ILE A 213 6.67 -24.21 20.30
CA ILE A 213 6.79 -24.19 18.86
C ILE A 213 7.74 -25.34 18.50
N PRO A 214 7.29 -26.35 17.74
CA PRO A 214 8.16 -27.46 17.39
C PRO A 214 9.32 -26.93 16.56
N SER A 215 10.55 -27.20 17.01
CA SER A 215 11.76 -26.82 16.28
C SER A 215 11.79 -27.51 14.92
N ILE A 216 12.06 -26.75 13.86
CA ILE A 216 12.22 -27.29 12.50
C ILE A 216 13.47 -28.18 12.48
N PRO A 217 13.39 -29.44 12.03
CA PRO A 217 14.54 -30.32 11.88
C PRO A 217 15.61 -29.67 11.01
N GLU A 218 16.87 -29.80 11.41
CA GLU A 218 18.01 -29.23 10.68
C GLU A 218 18.09 -29.75 9.24
N THR A 219 17.62 -30.98 8.99
CA THR A 219 17.53 -31.59 7.66
C THR A 219 16.55 -30.89 6.71
N LEU A 220 15.59 -30.13 7.24
CA LEU A 220 14.64 -29.35 6.44
C LEU A 220 15.10 -27.91 6.24
N MET A 221 16.08 -27.43 6.99
CA MET A 221 16.57 -26.06 6.83
C MET A 221 17.17 -25.85 5.43
N GLY A 222 16.79 -24.74 4.78
CA GLY A 222 17.20 -24.43 3.41
C GLY A 222 16.44 -25.19 2.32
N THR A 223 15.61 -26.18 2.66
CA THR A 223 14.72 -26.84 1.69
C THR A 223 13.42 -26.04 1.50
N PRO A 224 12.68 -26.24 0.40
CA PRO A 224 11.34 -25.69 0.23
C PRO A 224 10.41 -26.03 1.41
N ASN A 225 10.48 -27.27 1.92
CA ASN A 225 9.69 -27.74 3.06
C ASN A 225 9.99 -26.96 4.34
N GLY A 226 11.28 -26.71 4.63
CA GLY A 226 11.67 -25.90 5.78
C GLY A 226 11.21 -24.45 5.66
N ARG A 227 11.34 -23.84 4.47
CA ARG A 227 10.81 -22.49 4.21
C ARG A 227 9.30 -22.40 4.37
N MET A 228 8.56 -23.45 4.00
CA MET A 228 7.12 -23.51 4.21
C MET A 228 6.77 -23.51 5.69
N LEU A 229 7.41 -24.37 6.48
CA LEU A 229 7.22 -24.44 7.94
C LEU A 229 7.62 -23.14 8.64
N GLU A 230 8.73 -22.53 8.22
CA GLU A 230 9.17 -21.22 8.70
C GLU A 230 8.14 -20.13 8.39
N GLY A 231 7.55 -20.15 7.19
CA GLY A 231 6.46 -19.25 6.80
C GLY A 231 5.20 -19.43 7.65
N ILE A 232 4.86 -20.66 8.02
CA ILE A 232 3.73 -21.00 8.90
C ILE A 232 3.95 -20.41 10.30
N PHE A 233 5.11 -20.68 10.92
CA PHE A 233 5.40 -20.21 12.28
C PHE A 233 5.59 -18.69 12.35
N SER A 234 6.13 -18.07 11.30
CA SER A 234 6.29 -16.60 11.21
C SER A 234 5.04 -15.87 10.69
N LYS A 235 3.93 -16.59 10.44
CA LYS A 235 2.69 -16.04 9.85
C LYS A 235 2.92 -15.27 8.53
N SER A 236 3.92 -15.68 7.75
CA SER A 236 4.30 -15.01 6.50
C SER A 236 3.74 -15.75 5.29
N TRP A 237 2.62 -15.24 4.76
CA TRP A 237 1.98 -15.80 3.56
C TRP A 237 2.94 -15.88 2.36
N GLY A 238 3.80 -14.88 2.18
CA GLY A 238 4.78 -14.82 1.09
C GLY A 238 5.81 -15.95 1.16
N LYS A 239 6.31 -16.27 2.37
CA LYS A 239 7.25 -17.39 2.56
C LYS A 239 6.58 -18.74 2.24
N VAL A 240 5.34 -18.95 2.70
CA VAL A 240 4.58 -20.18 2.42
C VAL A 240 4.32 -20.32 0.91
N ASN A 241 3.83 -19.27 0.25
CA ASN A 241 3.54 -19.32 -1.19
C ASN A 241 4.81 -19.55 -2.03
N SER A 242 5.91 -18.86 -1.70
CA SER A 242 7.19 -19.06 -2.38
C SER A 242 7.71 -20.49 -2.19
N ALA A 243 7.56 -21.07 -0.99
CA ALA A 243 7.95 -22.45 -0.72
C ALA A 243 7.14 -23.45 -1.54
N ILE A 244 5.81 -23.29 -1.61
CA ILE A 244 4.93 -24.14 -2.44
C ILE A 244 5.33 -24.04 -3.92
N GLN A 245 5.59 -22.82 -4.42
CA GLN A 245 6.06 -22.62 -5.81
C GLN A 245 7.41 -23.27 -6.09
N LEU A 246 8.26 -23.41 -5.07
CA LEU A 246 9.54 -24.13 -5.14
C LEU A 246 9.38 -25.66 -4.98
N GLY A 247 8.15 -26.17 -4.98
CA GLY A 247 7.86 -27.60 -4.89
C GLY A 247 7.89 -28.15 -3.46
N ALA A 248 7.60 -27.32 -2.45
CA ALA A 248 7.39 -27.82 -1.10
C ALA A 248 6.21 -28.82 -1.08
N ASP A 249 6.42 -29.94 -0.41
CA ASP A 249 5.44 -30.99 -0.24
C ASP A 249 4.49 -30.61 0.91
N VAL A 250 3.23 -30.31 0.56
CA VAL A 250 2.17 -29.95 1.52
C VAL A 250 1.67 -31.14 2.35
N THR A 251 2.07 -32.36 2.01
CA THR A 251 1.67 -33.59 2.71
C THR A 251 2.61 -33.97 3.85
N ILE A 252 3.73 -33.25 4.04
CA ILE A 252 4.65 -33.53 5.14
C ILE A 252 3.95 -33.37 6.49
N SER A 253 4.42 -34.14 7.47
CA SER A 253 3.99 -33.99 8.87
C SER A 253 5.19 -33.64 9.74
N LEU A 254 4.97 -32.74 10.70
CA LEU A 254 5.96 -32.38 11.70
C LEU A 254 5.38 -32.68 13.08
N SER A 255 6.10 -33.50 13.85
CA SER A 255 5.66 -33.95 15.17
C SER A 255 4.28 -34.62 15.17
N GLY A 256 3.94 -35.33 14.09
CA GLY A 256 2.66 -36.02 13.91
C GLY A 256 1.48 -35.12 13.53
N LEU A 257 1.69 -33.82 13.34
CA LEU A 257 0.69 -32.88 12.82
C LEU A 257 0.90 -32.68 11.33
N SER A 258 -0.19 -32.68 10.56
CA SER A 258 -0.12 -32.28 9.15
C SER A 258 0.19 -30.78 9.02
N VAL A 259 0.77 -30.37 7.90
CA VAL A 259 1.00 -28.95 7.58
C VAL A 259 -0.28 -28.12 7.69
N GLU A 260 -1.43 -28.69 7.33
CA GLU A 260 -2.73 -28.03 7.49
C GLU A 260 -3.08 -27.80 8.97
N GLN A 261 -2.90 -28.79 9.84
CA GLN A 261 -3.15 -28.65 11.27
C GLN A 261 -2.19 -27.65 11.92
N LEU A 262 -0.92 -27.64 11.49
CA LEU A 262 0.07 -26.65 11.90
C LEU A 262 -0.36 -25.23 11.48
N ALA A 263 -0.82 -25.05 10.25
CA ALA A 263 -1.31 -23.76 9.78
C ALA A 263 -2.59 -23.31 10.51
N GLN A 264 -3.53 -24.22 10.81
CA GLN A 264 -4.71 -23.89 11.60
C GLN A 264 -4.36 -23.49 13.04
N LYS A 265 -3.32 -24.10 13.62
CA LYS A 265 -2.90 -23.82 15.00
C LYS A 265 -2.11 -22.53 15.14
N TYR A 266 -1.24 -22.21 14.19
CA TYR A 266 -0.24 -21.14 14.34
C TYR A 266 -0.35 -20.00 13.32
N SER A 267 -1.13 -20.14 12.25
CA SER A 267 -1.14 -19.20 11.12
C SER A 267 -2.50 -18.54 10.87
N ASP A 268 -2.49 -17.52 10.01
CA ASP A 268 -3.70 -16.83 9.58
C ASP A 268 -4.59 -17.69 8.66
N PRO A 269 -5.91 -17.47 8.63
CA PRO A 269 -6.85 -18.22 7.77
C PRO A 269 -6.49 -18.21 6.27
N SER A 270 -5.80 -17.16 5.81
CA SER A 270 -5.32 -17.03 4.43
C SER A 270 -4.24 -18.07 4.08
N ILE A 271 -3.39 -18.43 5.04
CA ILE A 271 -2.34 -19.46 4.85
C ILE A 271 -3.00 -20.84 4.77
N VAL A 272 -3.99 -21.10 5.63
CA VAL A 272 -4.77 -22.36 5.61
C VAL A 272 -5.43 -22.57 4.24
N LYS A 273 -6.12 -21.55 3.71
CA LYS A 273 -6.75 -21.61 2.38
C LYS A 273 -5.74 -21.86 1.26
N LEU A 274 -4.56 -21.27 1.35
CA LEU A 274 -3.49 -21.46 0.36
C LEU A 274 -3.01 -22.91 0.37
N ILE A 275 -2.78 -23.49 1.54
CA ILE A 275 -2.34 -24.88 1.70
C ILE A 275 -3.43 -25.83 1.17
N GLN A 276 -4.69 -25.66 1.58
CA GLN A 276 -5.83 -26.47 1.12
C GLN A 276 -5.99 -26.45 -0.41
N LYS A 277 -5.78 -25.28 -1.04
CA LYS A 277 -5.85 -25.15 -2.50
C LYS A 277 -4.79 -25.98 -3.24
N ASN A 278 -3.66 -26.26 -2.62
CA ASN A 278 -2.55 -27.00 -3.23
C ASN A 278 -2.51 -28.49 -2.83
N ILE A 279 -3.45 -28.94 -1.98
CA ILE A 279 -3.63 -30.37 -1.65
C ILE A 279 -4.43 -31.10 -2.75
N HIS A 280 -5.23 -30.36 -3.51
CA HIS A 280 -6.08 -30.86 -4.60
C HIS A 280 -5.51 -30.51 -5.98
#